data_AF-A0A183U554-F1
#
_entry.id   AF-A0A183U554-F1
#
_cell.length_a   1.000
_cell.length_b   1.000
_cell.length_c   1.000
_cell.angle_alpha   90.00
_cell.angle_beta   90.00
_cell.angle_gamma   90.00
#
_symmetry.space_group_name_H-M   'P 1'
#
loop_
_entity.id
_entity.type
_entity.pdbx_description
1 polymer ?
#
loop_
_entity_poly.entity_id
_entity_poly.type
_entity_poly.pdbx_seq_one_letter_code
_entity_poly.pdbx_strand_id
1 'polypeptide(L)'
;MLEHWAQSDAALAVEFQVGKFALLLDRRPLVSMSSDKRLMNLRILHYSELKYKLADYGLSIDMADSALLDADQNSAGDFTAVFGSSLRTVEMPDDSPISIDKLRGELAETLGGTFVDLRRAMLTLESDHDRGLLAKVFISACPNADHWSLNMGDRVMDGGWGRYFKETKSRGSTKKHRPDGDCAVRIC
;
A
#
# COMPACT_ATOMS: atom_id res chain seq x y z
N MET A 1 6.96 25.52 -23.29
CA MET A 1 6.79 24.07 -23.49
C MET A 1 7.09 23.25 -22.21
N LEU A 2 7.01 23.86 -21.01
CA LEU A 2 7.19 23.18 -19.70
C LEU A 2 5.89 23.05 -18.89
N GLU A 3 4.77 23.59 -19.39
CA GLU A 3 3.50 23.69 -18.64
C GLU A 3 2.68 22.39 -18.62
N HIS A 4 3.09 21.35 -19.36
CA HIS A 4 2.34 20.09 -19.43
C HIS A 4 2.50 19.21 -18.17
N TRP A 5 3.52 19.45 -17.34
CA TRP A 5 3.74 18.65 -16.11
C TRP A 5 2.87 19.14 -14.95
N ALA A 6 2.61 20.45 -14.85
CA ALA A 6 1.70 21.00 -13.84
C ALA A 6 0.22 20.63 -14.09
N GLN A 7 -0.15 20.33 -15.34
CA GLN A 7 -1.48 19.81 -15.68
C GLN A 7 -1.70 18.36 -15.20
N SER A 8 -0.62 17.59 -15.01
CA SER A 8 -0.68 16.21 -14.54
C SER A 8 -1.21 16.11 -13.10
N ASP A 9 -0.79 17.02 -12.22
CA ASP A 9 -1.21 17.01 -10.81
C ASP A 9 -2.68 17.40 -10.65
N ALA A 10 -3.18 18.35 -11.46
CA ALA A 10 -4.58 18.76 -11.41
C ALA A 10 -5.53 17.66 -11.88
N ALA A 11 -5.19 16.96 -12.97
CA ALA A 11 -5.97 15.82 -13.46
C ALA A 11 -5.92 14.66 -12.45
N LEU A 12 -4.75 14.35 -11.90
CA LEU A 12 -4.61 13.31 -10.89
C LEU A 12 -5.37 13.65 -9.61
N ALA A 13 -5.39 14.91 -9.19
CA ALA A 13 -6.15 15.35 -8.02
C ALA A 13 -7.67 15.19 -8.19
N VAL A 14 -8.19 15.35 -9.42
CA VAL A 14 -9.60 15.07 -9.72
C VAL A 14 -9.87 13.56 -9.65
N GLU A 15 -9.03 12.75 -10.29
CA GLU A 15 -9.15 11.29 -10.27
C GLU A 15 -8.99 10.70 -8.86
N PHE A 16 -8.17 11.34 -8.02
CA PHE A 16 -7.96 10.94 -6.63
C PHE A 16 -9.25 10.93 -5.83
N GLN A 17 -10.13 11.92 -6.03
CA GLN A 17 -11.37 12.07 -5.28
C GLN A 17 -12.47 11.10 -5.69
N VAL A 18 -12.36 10.47 -6.86
CA VAL A 18 -13.30 9.47 -7.38
C VAL A 18 -12.70 8.06 -7.42
N GLY A 19 -11.39 7.96 -7.14
CA GLY A 19 -10.62 6.74 -7.23
C GLY A 19 -10.95 5.70 -6.17
N LYS A 20 -10.32 4.55 -6.35
CA LYS A 20 -10.33 3.40 -5.45
C LYS A 20 -8.98 3.26 -4.77
N PHE A 21 -8.96 2.69 -3.57
CA PHE A 21 -7.78 2.70 -2.71
C PHE A 21 -7.55 1.34 -2.07
N ALA A 22 -6.33 0.83 -2.24
CA ALA A 22 -5.74 -0.19 -1.36
C ALA A 22 -5.07 0.51 -0.17
N LEU A 23 -5.38 0.08 1.05
CA LEU A 23 -4.86 0.71 2.26
C LEU A 23 -3.82 -0.15 2.97
N LEU A 24 -2.72 0.49 3.36
CA LEU A 24 -1.79 0.00 4.36
C LEU A 24 -1.91 0.90 5.59
N LEU A 25 -2.08 0.29 6.76
CA LEU A 25 -1.96 0.98 8.05
C LEU A 25 -0.75 0.42 8.78
N ASP A 26 0.24 1.25 9.08
CA ASP A 26 1.49 0.82 9.72
C ASP A 26 2.15 -0.35 8.97
N ARG A 27 2.13 -0.30 7.63
CA ARG A 27 2.63 -1.35 6.72
C ARG A 27 1.85 -2.67 6.75
N ARG A 28 0.67 -2.69 7.34
CA ARG A 28 -0.25 -3.84 7.33
C ARG A 28 -1.35 -3.59 6.32
N PRO A 29 -1.48 -4.40 5.24
CA PRO A 29 -2.57 -4.23 4.29
C PRO A 29 -3.94 -4.57 4.89
N LEU A 30 -4.95 -3.84 4.43
CA LEU A 30 -6.36 -4.16 4.69
C LEU A 30 -6.83 -5.28 3.77
N VAL A 31 -7.30 -6.37 4.35
CA VAL A 31 -7.81 -7.53 3.62
C VAL A 31 -9.14 -8.00 4.18
N SER A 32 -9.96 -8.66 3.36
CA SER A 32 -11.17 -9.36 3.81
C SER A 32 -11.00 -10.86 3.64
N MET A 33 -11.64 -11.63 4.52
CA MET A 33 -11.73 -13.07 4.33
C MET A 33 -12.67 -13.41 3.18
N SER A 34 -12.23 -14.32 2.31
CA SER A 34 -13.10 -14.94 1.32
C SER A 34 -14.16 -15.83 2.02
N SER A 35 -15.24 -16.17 1.32
CA SER A 35 -16.34 -17.01 1.84
C SER A 35 -15.85 -18.32 2.44
N ASP A 36 -14.78 -18.87 1.84
CA ASP A 36 -14.21 -20.16 2.18
C ASP A 36 -13.24 -20.09 3.37
N LYS A 37 -13.02 -18.89 3.92
CA LYS A 37 -12.17 -18.58 5.10
C LYS A 37 -10.71 -19.06 5.02
N ARG A 38 -10.28 -19.56 3.87
CA ARG A 38 -8.90 -20.02 3.63
C ARG A 38 -8.05 -18.98 2.94
N LEU A 39 -8.67 -18.22 2.04
CA LEU A 39 -8.03 -17.18 1.25
C LEU A 39 -8.58 -15.81 1.64
N MET A 40 -7.79 -14.80 1.31
CA MET A 40 -8.10 -13.40 1.54
C MET A 40 -8.24 -12.69 0.20
N ASN A 41 -8.98 -11.57 0.22
CA ASN A 41 -9.07 -10.64 -0.89
C ASN A 41 -8.55 -9.28 -0.43
N LEU A 42 -7.85 -8.57 -1.31
CA LEU A 42 -7.38 -7.22 -0.99
C LEU A 42 -8.60 -6.31 -0.94
N ARG A 43 -8.73 -5.52 0.12
CA ARG A 43 -9.87 -4.59 0.24
C ARG A 43 -9.55 -3.31 -0.49
N ILE A 44 -10.23 -3.15 -1.64
CA ILE A 44 -10.22 -1.95 -2.46
C ILE A 44 -11.50 -1.16 -2.16
N LEU A 45 -11.35 0.08 -1.70
CA LEU A 45 -12.46 0.92 -1.23
C LEU A 45 -12.50 2.24 -2.01
N HIS A 46 -13.70 2.80 -2.20
CA HIS A 46 -13.84 4.10 -2.85
C HIS A 46 -13.39 5.24 -1.93
N TYR A 47 -12.82 6.30 -2.50
CA TYR A 47 -12.41 7.49 -1.75
C TYR A 47 -13.53 8.05 -0.86
N SER A 48 -14.75 8.11 -1.39
CA SER A 48 -15.91 8.63 -0.66
C SER A 48 -16.23 7.82 0.60
N GLU A 49 -16.11 6.49 0.55
CA GLU A 49 -16.32 5.62 1.71
C GLU A 49 -15.19 5.79 2.73
N LEU A 50 -13.95 5.85 2.25
CA LEU A 50 -12.77 5.95 3.11
C LEU A 50 -12.68 7.27 3.86
N LYS A 51 -12.94 8.38 3.17
CA LYS A 51 -12.77 9.73 3.72
C LYS A 51 -13.56 9.91 5.01
N TYR A 52 -14.82 9.48 5.02
CA TYR A 52 -15.67 9.62 6.21
C TYR A 52 -15.26 8.62 7.30
N LYS A 53 -15.01 7.36 6.94
CA LYS A 53 -14.66 6.31 7.91
C LYS A 53 -13.32 6.56 8.61
N LEU A 54 -12.34 7.14 7.93
CA LEU A 54 -11.03 7.44 8.51
C LEU A 54 -11.04 8.69 9.38
N ALA A 55 -11.89 9.67 9.06
CA ALA A 55 -12.00 10.91 9.82
C ALA A 55 -12.40 10.67 11.28
N ASP A 56 -13.25 9.67 11.55
CA ASP A 56 -13.66 9.26 12.90
C ASP A 56 -12.48 8.79 13.77
N TYR A 57 -11.38 8.39 13.14
CA TYR A 57 -10.15 7.90 13.78
C TYR A 57 -9.00 8.93 13.69
N GLY A 58 -9.28 10.15 13.22
CA GLY A 58 -8.26 11.19 13.04
C GLY A 58 -7.27 10.90 11.91
N LEU A 59 -7.63 10.03 10.96
CA LEU A 59 -6.80 9.69 9.81
C LEU A 59 -7.36 10.37 8.54
N SER A 60 -6.47 10.83 7.67
CA SER A 60 -6.80 11.34 6.34
C SER A 60 -6.04 10.55 5.27
N ILE A 61 -6.58 10.54 4.06
CA ILE A 61 -5.87 10.07 2.88
C ILE A 61 -5.47 11.30 2.08
N ASP A 62 -4.17 11.46 1.91
CA ASP A 62 -3.59 12.54 1.16
C ASP A 62 -2.83 12.00 -0.05
N MET A 63 -2.78 12.80 -1.11
CA MET A 63 -2.10 12.41 -2.35
C MET A 63 -0.59 12.23 -2.15
N ALA A 64 0.00 12.91 -1.16
CA ALA A 64 1.41 12.77 -0.79
C ALA A 64 1.76 11.37 -0.25
N ASP A 65 0.81 10.73 0.44
CA ASP A 65 0.97 9.39 1.04
C ASP A 65 0.37 8.29 0.16
N SER A 66 0.11 8.62 -1.11
CA SER A 66 -0.59 7.75 -2.04
C SER A 66 0.15 7.64 -3.38
N ALA A 67 0.01 6.50 -4.03
CA ALA A 67 0.58 6.24 -5.34
C ALA A 67 -0.46 5.62 -6.28
N LEU A 68 -0.46 6.01 -7.54
CA LEU A 68 -1.27 5.37 -8.57
C LEU A 68 -0.70 3.96 -8.86
N LEU A 69 -1.54 2.93 -8.73
CA LEU A 69 -1.13 1.53 -8.89
C LEU A 69 -1.58 0.94 -10.23
N ASP A 70 -2.82 1.25 -10.61
CA ASP A 70 -3.49 0.67 -11.76
C ASP A 70 -4.76 1.46 -12.13
N ALA A 71 -5.45 1.01 -13.17
CA ALA A 71 -6.78 1.48 -13.54
C ALA A 71 -7.73 0.28 -13.63
N ASP A 72 -8.85 0.36 -12.91
CA ASP A 72 -9.89 -0.67 -12.92
C ASP A 72 -10.99 -0.28 -13.91
N GLN A 73 -11.34 -1.18 -14.83
CA GLN A 73 -12.36 -0.93 -15.83
C GLN A 73 -13.73 -1.37 -15.31
N ASN A 74 -14.70 -0.47 -15.33
CA ASN A 74 -16.07 -0.80 -14.97
C ASN A 74 -16.81 -1.50 -16.13
N SER A 75 -18.00 -2.03 -15.86
CA SER A 75 -18.82 -2.73 -16.87
C SER A 75 -19.33 -1.82 -18.00
N ALA A 76 -19.29 -0.49 -17.83
CA ALA A 76 -19.65 0.49 -18.85
C ALA A 76 -18.47 0.82 -19.78
N GLY A 77 -17.27 0.32 -19.48
CA GLY A 77 -16.04 0.55 -20.23
C GLY A 77 -15.21 1.74 -19.74
N ASP A 78 -15.68 2.49 -18.73
CA ASP A 78 -14.94 3.58 -18.12
C ASP A 78 -13.88 3.04 -17.15
N PHE A 79 -12.80 3.81 -16.98
CA PHE A 79 -11.71 3.46 -16.09
C PHE A 79 -11.79 4.28 -14.80
N THR A 80 -11.51 3.65 -13.68
CA THR A 80 -11.35 4.30 -12.37
C THR A 80 -9.94 4.04 -11.88
N ALA A 81 -9.22 5.10 -11.49
CA ALA A 81 -7.88 4.98 -10.94
C ALA A 81 -7.89 4.18 -9.63
N VAL A 82 -6.94 3.25 -9.51
CA VAL A 82 -6.67 2.49 -8.29
C VAL A 82 -5.37 3.01 -7.68
N PHE A 83 -5.49 3.60 -6.50
CA PHE A 83 -4.41 4.13 -5.70
C PHE A 83 -4.04 3.17 -4.57
N GLY A 84 -2.83 3.29 -4.08
CA GLY A 84 -2.36 2.67 -2.85
C GLY A 84 -2.00 3.77 -1.88
N SER A 85 -2.58 3.76 -0.68
CA SER A 85 -2.29 4.76 0.36
C SER A 85 -1.72 4.09 1.60
N SER A 86 -0.68 4.69 2.16
CA SER A 86 0.02 4.19 3.35
C SER A 86 -0.15 5.16 4.51
N LEU A 87 -0.97 4.79 5.47
CA LEU A 87 -1.26 5.57 6.66
C LEU A 87 -0.41 5.09 7.83
N ARG A 88 -0.14 6.01 8.76
CA ARG A 88 0.52 5.71 10.03
C ARG A 88 -0.38 6.11 11.18
N THR A 89 -0.51 5.23 12.16
CA THR A 89 -1.09 5.58 13.44
C THR A 89 -0.04 6.29 14.29
N VAL A 90 -0.49 7.25 15.10
CA VAL A 90 0.37 7.86 16.12
C VAL A 90 0.48 6.90 17.29
N GLU A 91 1.68 6.75 17.85
CA GLU A 91 1.86 5.99 19.09
C GLU A 91 1.03 6.61 20.20
N MET A 92 0.25 5.79 20.89
CA MET A 92 -0.54 6.27 22.02
C MET A 92 0.37 6.49 23.24
N PRO A 93 0.07 7.51 24.07
CA PRO A 93 0.75 7.69 25.35
C PRO A 93 0.61 6.44 26.22
N ASP A 94 1.63 6.17 27.05
CA ASP A 94 1.67 4.99 27.94
C ASP A 94 0.47 4.94 28.92
N ASP A 95 -0.08 6.10 29.27
CA ASP A 95 -1.23 6.24 30.17
C ASP A 95 -2.59 6.11 29.45
N SER A 96 -2.60 5.75 28.16
CA SER A 96 -3.86 5.61 27.40
C SER A 96 -4.68 4.42 27.92
N PRO A 97 -5.97 4.61 28.23
CA PRO A 97 -6.86 3.52 28.65
C PRO A 97 -7.24 2.59 27.49
N ILE A 98 -6.87 2.92 26.26
CA ILE A 98 -7.22 2.19 25.04
C ILE A 98 -5.92 1.69 24.38
N SER A 99 -5.90 0.42 23.96
CA SER A 99 -4.76 -0.14 23.22
C SER A 99 -4.86 0.15 21.73
N ILE A 100 -3.70 0.35 21.09
CA ILE A 100 -3.65 0.71 19.66
C ILE A 100 -4.16 -0.41 18.77
N ASP A 101 -3.97 -1.65 19.21
CA ASP A 101 -4.47 -2.83 18.50
C ASP A 101 -6.00 -2.92 18.54
N LYS A 102 -6.63 -2.46 19.64
CA LYS A 102 -8.10 -2.36 19.71
C LYS A 102 -8.62 -1.33 18.71
N LEU A 103 -8.01 -0.15 18.68
CA LEU A 103 -8.37 0.91 17.73
C LEU A 103 -8.20 0.45 16.27
N ARG A 104 -7.08 -0.22 15.95
CA ARG A 104 -6.84 -0.81 14.63
C ARG A 104 -7.86 -1.88 14.27
N GLY A 105 -8.28 -2.69 15.23
CA GLY A 105 -9.33 -3.70 15.06
C GLY A 105 -10.68 -3.06 14.71
N GLU A 106 -11.11 -2.09 15.51
CA GLU A 106 -12.36 -1.34 15.28
C GLU A 106 -12.34 -0.62 13.93
N LEU A 107 -11.22 0.03 13.57
CA LEU A 107 -11.06 0.65 12.26
C LEU A 107 -11.16 -0.37 11.12
N ALA A 108 -10.48 -1.51 11.25
CA ALA A 108 -10.52 -2.55 10.22
C ALA A 108 -11.95 -3.09 10.02
N GLU A 109 -12.68 -3.33 11.10
CA GLU A 109 -14.08 -3.76 11.07
C GLU A 109 -14.97 -2.71 10.39
N THR A 110 -14.80 -1.43 10.71
CA THR A 110 -15.49 -0.30 10.06
C THR A 110 -15.23 -0.25 8.55
N LEU A 111 -14.00 -0.58 8.13
CA LEU A 111 -13.61 -0.69 6.71
C LEU A 111 -14.01 -2.04 6.07
N GLY A 112 -14.62 -2.95 6.85
CA GLY A 112 -15.07 -4.27 6.39
C GLY A 112 -13.91 -5.23 6.10
N GLY A 113 -12.85 -5.20 6.91
CA GLY A 113 -11.68 -6.03 6.74
C GLY A 113 -10.89 -6.24 8.03
N THR A 114 -9.65 -6.68 7.86
CA THR A 114 -8.66 -6.91 8.92
C THR A 114 -7.30 -6.44 8.42
N PHE A 115 -6.51 -5.80 9.29
CA PHE A 115 -5.12 -5.51 8.98
C PHE A 115 -4.27 -6.73 9.32
N VAL A 116 -3.50 -7.23 8.34
CA VAL A 116 -2.66 -8.41 8.52
C VAL A 116 -1.21 -8.12 8.17
N ASP A 117 -0.28 -8.95 8.63
CA ASP A 117 1.12 -8.81 8.21
C ASP A 117 1.26 -9.02 6.71
N LEU A 118 2.08 -8.19 6.06
CA LEU A 118 2.28 -8.23 4.60
C LEU A 118 2.63 -9.63 4.08
N ARG A 119 3.53 -10.35 4.77
CA ARG A 119 3.92 -11.71 4.39
C ARG A 119 2.72 -12.67 4.39
N ARG A 120 1.83 -12.52 5.37
CA ARG A 120 0.62 -13.34 5.46
C ARG A 120 -0.29 -13.02 4.28
N ALA A 121 -0.59 -11.73 4.03
CA ALA A 121 -1.40 -11.32 2.89
C ALA A 121 -0.85 -11.86 1.55
N MET A 122 0.44 -11.68 1.26
CA MET A 122 1.05 -12.14 -0.01
C MET A 122 0.93 -13.64 -0.26
N LEU A 123 0.86 -14.45 0.82
CA LEU A 123 0.75 -15.92 0.72
C LEU A 123 -0.71 -16.41 0.67
N THR A 124 -1.67 -15.61 1.16
CA THR A 124 -3.07 -16.04 1.31
C THR A 124 -4.04 -15.26 0.44
N LEU A 125 -3.59 -14.25 -0.30
CA LEU A 125 -4.41 -13.57 -1.30
C LEU A 125 -4.77 -14.53 -2.44
N GLU A 126 -6.04 -14.54 -2.81
CA GLU A 126 -6.60 -15.43 -3.84
C GLU A 126 -6.16 -15.04 -5.26
N SER A 127 -6.14 -13.74 -5.54
CA SER A 127 -5.88 -13.18 -6.87
C SER A 127 -4.43 -12.76 -7.06
N ASP A 128 -3.82 -13.15 -8.19
CA ASP A 128 -2.49 -12.67 -8.62
C ASP A 128 -2.47 -11.17 -8.86
N HIS A 129 -3.58 -10.63 -9.35
CA HIS A 129 -3.75 -9.19 -9.56
C HIS A 129 -3.67 -8.45 -8.23
N ASP A 130 -4.41 -8.90 -7.20
CA ASP A 130 -4.38 -8.31 -5.86
C ASP A 130 -2.98 -8.39 -5.23
N ARG A 131 -2.28 -9.51 -5.41
CA ARG A 131 -0.89 -9.66 -4.97
C ARG A 131 0.03 -8.67 -5.67
N GLY A 132 -0.18 -8.44 -6.97
CA GLY A 132 0.52 -7.43 -7.75
C GLY A 132 0.27 -6.01 -7.26
N LEU A 133 -0.99 -5.65 -7.00
CA LEU A 133 -1.37 -4.35 -6.42
C LEU A 133 -0.71 -4.15 -5.06
N LEU A 134 -0.82 -5.15 -4.17
CA LEU A 134 -0.23 -5.08 -2.83
C LEU A 134 1.30 -4.89 -2.87
N ALA A 135 1.99 -5.60 -3.77
CA ALA A 135 3.42 -5.44 -3.95
C ALA A 135 3.77 -4.00 -4.41
N LYS A 136 3.01 -3.44 -5.36
CA LYS A 136 3.20 -2.05 -5.81
C LYS A 136 3.01 -1.06 -4.65
N VAL A 137 1.96 -1.19 -3.85
CA VAL A 137 1.70 -0.27 -2.71
C VAL A 137 2.82 -0.33 -1.69
N PHE A 138 3.32 -1.53 -1.39
CA PHE A 138 4.38 -1.68 -0.41
C PHE A 138 5.68 -1.04 -0.87
N ILE A 139 6.03 -1.20 -2.16
CA ILE A 139 7.21 -0.57 -2.76
C ILE A 139 7.07 0.95 -2.73
N SER A 140 5.91 1.50 -3.13
CA SER A 140 5.68 2.95 -3.11
C SER A 140 5.68 3.54 -1.71
N ALA A 141 5.20 2.79 -0.70
CA ALA A 141 5.19 3.21 0.69
C ALA A 141 6.59 3.15 1.37
N CYS A 142 7.57 2.48 0.75
CA CYS A 142 8.91 2.28 1.30
C CYS A 142 10.00 2.60 0.26
N PRO A 143 10.28 3.88 -0.04
CA PRO A 143 11.23 4.28 -1.08
C PRO A 143 12.70 3.87 -0.83
N ASN A 144 13.06 3.39 0.37
CA ASN A 144 14.40 2.88 0.71
C ASN A 144 14.46 1.34 0.79
N ALA A 145 13.53 0.61 0.16
CA ALA A 145 13.42 -0.85 0.22
C ALA A 145 14.43 -1.61 -0.68
N ASP A 146 15.64 -1.09 -0.88
CA ASP A 146 16.68 -1.60 -1.81
C ASP A 146 17.23 -3.00 -1.47
N HIS A 147 16.63 -3.72 -0.52
CA HIS A 147 17.13 -5.00 -0.04
C HIS A 147 16.03 -6.04 0.24
N TRP A 148 15.06 -6.16 -0.67
CA TRP A 148 14.17 -7.34 -0.69
C TRP A 148 14.46 -8.19 -1.92
N SER A 149 15.54 -8.97 -1.85
CA SER A 149 15.61 -10.22 -2.59
C SER A 149 14.64 -11.20 -1.92
N LEU A 150 13.44 -11.31 -2.48
CA LEU A 150 12.60 -12.48 -2.24
C LEU A 150 13.41 -13.71 -2.68
N ASN A 151 14.00 -14.42 -1.72
CA ASN A 151 14.34 -15.84 -1.90
C ASN A 151 13.02 -16.63 -1.99
N MET A 152 12.25 -16.38 -3.04
CA MET A 152 11.29 -17.34 -3.56
C MET A 152 12.13 -18.38 -4.28
N GLY A 153 12.39 -19.49 -3.58
CA GLY A 153 13.12 -20.62 -4.16
C GLY A 153 12.46 -21.06 -5.46
N ASP A 154 13.32 -21.34 -6.44
CA ASP A 154 13.03 -21.94 -7.74
C ASP A 154 11.86 -22.93 -7.68
N ARG A 155 10.66 -22.47 -8.04
CA ARG A 155 9.63 -23.29 -8.68
C ARG A 155 8.51 -22.41 -9.21
N VAL A 156 8.35 -22.50 -10.53
CA VAL A 156 7.29 -21.92 -11.38
C VAL A 156 7.54 -20.48 -11.83
N MET A 157 8.34 -20.33 -12.89
CA MET A 157 8.34 -19.15 -13.78
C MET A 157 8.68 -19.60 -15.22
N ASP A 158 7.74 -20.23 -15.90
CA ASP A 158 7.66 -20.15 -17.37
C ASP A 158 6.57 -19.12 -17.70
N GLY A 159 6.96 -17.85 -17.72
CA GLY A 159 6.01 -16.75 -17.84
C GLY A 159 6.64 -15.36 -17.74
N GLY A 160 7.68 -15.10 -18.53
CA GLY A 160 7.99 -13.78 -19.08
C GLY A 160 7.95 -12.55 -18.17
N TRP A 161 8.82 -12.45 -17.15
CA TRP A 161 9.16 -11.18 -16.49
C TRP A 161 10.66 -10.83 -16.54
N GLY A 162 11.41 -11.47 -17.44
CA GLY A 162 12.81 -11.15 -17.68
C GLY A 162 12.97 -10.09 -18.76
N ARG A 163 12.59 -8.81 -18.53
CA ARG A 163 13.02 -7.71 -19.43
C ARG A 163 12.83 -6.26 -18.96
N TYR A 164 12.94 -5.94 -17.67
CA TYR A 164 13.09 -4.54 -17.23
C TYR A 164 13.99 -4.42 -16.01
N PHE A 165 15.26 -4.81 -16.13
CA PHE A 165 16.35 -4.22 -15.35
C PHE A 165 17.67 -4.63 -16.00
N LYS A 166 18.21 -3.76 -16.85
CA LYS A 166 19.57 -3.89 -17.36
C LYS A 166 20.27 -2.59 -17.03
N GLU A 167 20.85 -2.54 -15.83
CA GLU A 167 21.77 -1.47 -15.50
C GLU A 167 23.02 -2.01 -14.82
N THR A 168 24.12 -1.42 -15.23
CA THR A 168 25.49 -1.92 -15.25
C THR A 168 26.11 -1.95 -13.87
N LYS A 169 26.51 -3.14 -13.41
CA LYS A 169 27.35 -3.33 -12.22
C LYS A 169 28.80 -2.95 -12.56
N SER A 170 29.22 -1.74 -12.20
CA SER A 170 30.64 -1.45 -12.00
C SER A 170 31.00 -1.74 -10.54
N ARG A 171 32.09 -2.49 -10.33
CA ARG A 171 32.57 -2.98 -9.04
C ARG A 171 33.20 -1.84 -8.24
N GLY A 172 32.80 -1.69 -6.98
CA GLY A 172 33.50 -0.88 -5.98
C GLY A 172 33.23 -1.43 -4.59
N SER A 173 34.19 -2.19 -4.04
CA SER A 173 34.18 -2.77 -2.71
C SER A 173 34.64 -1.73 -1.68
N THR A 174 33.88 -1.49 -0.60
CA THR A 174 34.44 -1.21 0.74
C THR A 174 33.36 -1.22 1.85
N LYS A 175 33.56 -2.13 2.82
CA LYS A 175 33.40 -2.06 4.29
C LYS A 175 32.22 -1.33 4.96
N LYS A 176 31.44 -2.14 5.69
CA LYS A 176 30.80 -1.93 7.02
C LYS A 176 30.66 -0.50 7.56
N HIS A 177 29.42 -0.08 7.76
CA HIS A 177 28.95 0.57 8.99
C HIS A 177 27.46 0.25 9.18
N ARG A 178 27.08 -0.31 10.33
CA ARG A 178 25.68 -0.23 10.81
C ARG A 178 25.48 1.17 11.39
N PRO A 179 24.30 1.77 11.17
CA PRO A 179 23.66 2.48 12.26
C PRO A 179 22.27 1.90 12.52
N ASP A 180 22.02 1.59 13.79
CA ASP A 180 20.68 1.63 14.37
C ASP A 180 20.10 3.02 14.09
N GLY A 181 18.85 3.07 13.64
CA GLY A 181 18.21 4.31 13.23
C GLY A 181 16.70 4.16 13.25
N ASP A 182 16.13 4.38 14.44
CA ASP A 182 14.75 4.76 14.63
C ASP A 182 14.37 5.86 13.62
N CYS A 183 13.40 5.58 12.74
CA CYS A 183 12.74 6.62 11.96
C CYS A 183 11.48 7.07 12.68
N ALA A 184 11.70 7.85 13.74
CA ALA A 184 10.70 8.67 14.40
C ALA A 184 10.83 10.13 13.91
N VAL A 185 9.67 10.69 13.49
CA VAL A 185 9.28 12.12 13.48
C VAL A 185 9.90 13.05 12.42
N ARG A 186 9.03 13.69 11.60
CA ARG A 186 8.73 15.12 11.73
C ARG A 186 7.46 15.56 10.99
N ILE A 187 6.56 16.09 11.80
CA ILE A 187 5.43 16.97 11.46
C ILE A 187 5.99 18.34 11.05
N CYS A 188 5.42 18.93 10.00
CA CYS A 188 5.17 20.36 9.86
C CYS A 188 3.84 20.52 9.13
#